data_AF-H1KYL7-F1
#
_entry.id   AF-H1KYL7-F1
#
_cell.length_a   1.000
_cell.length_b   1.000
_cell.length_c   1.000
_cell.angle_alpha   90.00
_cell.angle_beta   90.00
_cell.angle_gamma   90.00
#
_symmetry.space_group_name_H-M   'P 1'
#
loop_
_entity.id
_entity.type
_entity.pdbx_description
1 polymer ?
#
loop_
_entity_poly.entity_id
_entity_poly.type
_entity_poly.pdbx_seq_one_letter_code
_entity_poly.pdbx_strand_id
1 'polypeptide(L)' 'MAVVTIKKDFKEIKRKLIEKNVNTIMIIGCGKCAKNSKTGGLEEVKEMKKMLTEEGFKVGNN' A
#
# COMPACT_ATOMS: atom_id res chain seq x y z
N MET A 1 8.85 -2.58 25.83
CA MET A 1 7.85 -2.90 24.77
C MET A 1 8.34 -2.28 23.47
N ALA A 2 8.75 -3.07 22.48
CA ALA A 2 9.14 -2.53 21.18
C ALA A 2 7.91 -2.49 20.27
N VAL A 3 7.52 -1.31 19.80
CA VAL A 3 6.47 -1.16 18.79
C VAL A 3 7.12 -1.28 17.42
N VAL A 4 6.89 -2.39 16.73
CA VAL A 4 7.43 -2.65 15.39
C VAL A 4 6.33 -2.43 14.36
N THR A 5 6.57 -1.53 13.41
CA THR A 5 5.67 -1.37 12.26
C THR A 5 6.10 -2.35 11.18
N ILE A 6 5.18 -3.21 10.73
CA ILE A 6 5.43 -4.20 9.68
C ILE A 6 4.60 -3.90 8.43
N LYS A 7 5.20 -4.12 7.26
CA LYS A 7 4.50 -4.00 5.97
C LYS A 7 3.50 -5.16 5.87
N LYS A 8 2.26 -4.86 5.48
CA LYS A 8 1.25 -5.89 5.21
C LYS A 8 1.62 -6.68 3.96
N ASP A 9 1.29 -7.97 3.98
CA ASP A 9 1.46 -8.82 2.82
C ASP A 9 0.55 -8.37 1.66
N PHE A 10 1.10 -8.38 0.45
CA PHE A 10 0.40 -7.91 -0.74
C PHE A 10 -0.83 -8.75 -1.08
N LYS A 11 -0.75 -10.08 -0.92
CA LYS A 11 -1.88 -10.97 -1.23
C LYS A 11 -3.05 -10.72 -0.29
N GLU A 12 -2.77 -10.40 0.97
CA GLU A 12 -3.82 -10.01 1.92
C GLU A 12 -4.52 -8.71 1.48
N ILE A 13 -3.74 -7.68 1.09
CA ILE A 13 -4.29 -6.41 0.62
C ILE A 13 -5.18 -6.66 -0.60
N LYS A 14 -4.66 -7.39 -1.60
CA LYS A 14 -5.41 -7.74 -2.82
C LYS A 14 -6.71 -8.47 -2.50
N ARG A 15 -6.65 -9.50 -1.64
CA ARG A 15 -7.83 -10.29 -1.24
C ARG A 15 -8.91 -9.37 -0.66
N LYS A 16 -8.54 -8.49 0.28
CA LYS A 16 -9.48 -7.55 0.91
C LYS A 16 -10.09 -6.56 -0.07
N LEU A 17 -9.34 -6.12 -1.08
CA LEU A 17 -9.87 -5.22 -2.12
C LEU A 17 -10.87 -5.92 -3.02
N ILE A 18 -10.61 -7.17 -3.40
CA ILE A 18 -11.51 -8.01 -4.18
C ILE A 18 -12.78 -8.33 -3.38
N GLU A 19 -12.64 -8.74 -2.12
CA GLU A 19 -13.78 -9.03 -1.22
C GLU A 19 -14.71 -7.83 -1.05
N LYS A 20 -14.17 -6.61 -1.12
CA LYS A 20 -14.93 -5.36 -1.03
C LYS A 20 -15.42 -4.84 -2.38
N ASN A 21 -15.12 -5.54 -3.47
CA ASN A 21 -15.46 -5.16 -4.85
C ASN A 21 -15.02 -3.73 -5.22
N VAL A 22 -13.80 -3.35 -4.80
CA VAL A 22 -13.25 -1.99 -5.00
C VAL A 22 -12.32 -1.98 -6.20
N ASN A 23 -12.62 -1.16 -7.21
CA ASN A 23 -11.82 -1.04 -8.42
C ASN A 23 -10.90 0.18 -8.45
N THR A 24 -11.21 1.20 -7.64
CA THR A 24 -10.45 2.45 -7.57
C THR A 24 -9.92 2.65 -6.17
N ILE A 25 -8.62 2.89 -6.05
CA ILE A 25 -7.92 2.96 -4.77
C ILE A 25 -7.01 4.17 -4.69
N MET A 26 -6.86 4.69 -3.47
CA MET A 26 -5.91 5.74 -3.14
C MET A 26 -4.92 5.19 -2.12
N ILE A 27 -3.62 5.41 -2.38
CA ILE A 27 -2.55 4.95 -1.50
C ILE A 27 -1.90 6.18 -0.89
N ILE A 28 -1.95 6.25 0.44
CA ILE A 28 -1.33 7.30 1.25
C ILE A 28 -0.19 6.71 2.07
N GLY A 29 0.93 7.43 2.16
CA GLY A 29 2.09 7.03 2.95
C GLY A 29 2.54 8.15 3.88
N CYS A 30 3.16 7.78 5.00
CA CYS A 30 3.73 8.73 5.94
C CYS A 30 5.23 8.94 5.65
N GLY A 31 5.60 10.17 5.31
CA GLY A 31 7.00 10.51 4.98
C GLY A 31 7.99 10.52 6.15
N LYS A 32 7.52 10.36 7.40
CA LYS A 32 8.37 10.35 8.61
C LYS A 32 8.60 8.95 9.15
N CYS A 33 7.66 8.42 9.93
CA CYS A 33 7.85 7.13 10.62
C CYS A 33 7.79 5.93 9.66
N ALA A 34 6.82 5.89 8.75
CA ALA A 34 6.67 4.78 7.81
C ALA A 34 7.80 4.69 6.79
N LYS A 35 8.41 5.84 6.42
CA LYS A 35 9.64 5.90 5.62
C LYS A 35 10.83 5.29 6.37
N ASN A 36 11.07 5.72 7.62
CA ASN A 36 12.19 5.20 8.40
C ASN A 36 12.06 3.70 8.68
N SER A 37 10.83 3.21 8.90
CA SER A 37 10.55 1.79 9.13
C SER A 37 10.40 0.97 7.85
N LYS A 38 10.52 1.57 6.67
CA LYS A 38 10.37 0.92 5.36
C LYS A 38 9.03 0.18 5.14
N THR A 39 7.94 0.74 5.66
CA THR A 39 6.61 0.08 5.66
C THR A 39 5.53 0.86 4.91
N GLY A 40 5.81 2.12 4.54
CA GLY A 40 4.84 2.98 3.86
C GLY A 40 5.40 4.37 3.56
N GLY A 41 6.69 4.46 3.29
CA GLY A 41 7.34 5.66 2.79
C GLY A 41 7.05 5.90 1.31
N LEU A 42 7.72 6.91 0.74
CA LEU A 42 7.51 7.31 -0.65
C LEU A 42 7.78 6.16 -1.64
N GLU A 43 8.86 5.41 -1.41
CA GLU A 43 9.28 4.33 -2.31
C GLU A 43 8.32 3.13 -2.21
N GLU A 44 7.92 2.77 -1.00
CA GLU A 44 6.97 1.70 -0.74
C GLU A 44 5.58 2.02 -1.29
N VAL A 45 5.15 3.28 -1.19
CA VAL A 45 3.91 3.73 -1.82
C VAL A 45 4.03 3.63 -3.33
N LYS A 46 5.12 4.11 -3.94
CA LYS A 46 5.33 4.00 -5.41
C LYS A 46 5.32 2.55 -5.88
N GLU A 47 6.00 1.66 -5.16
CA GLU A 47 6.01 0.22 -5.44
C GLU A 47 4.60 -0.36 -5.35
N MET A 48 3.86 -0.08 -4.27
CA MET A 48 2.50 -0.55 -4.09
C MET A 48 1.55 -0.03 -5.19
N LYS A 49 1.69 1.23 -5.58
CA LYS A 49 0.92 1.81 -6.70
C LYS A 49 1.19 1.03 -7.99
N LYS A 50 2.45 0.72 -8.28
CA LYS A 50 2.84 -0.06 -9.47
C LYS A 50 2.22 -1.46 -9.43
N MET A 51 2.43 -2.20 -8.36
CA MET A 51 1.91 -3.56 -8.21
C MET A 51 0.38 -3.61 -8.34
N LEU A 52 -0.36 -2.71 -7.70
CA LEU A 52 -1.82 -2.70 -7.80
C LEU A 52 -2.31 -2.27 -9.18
N THR A 53 -1.57 -1.39 -9.86
CA THR A 53 -1.89 -1.03 -11.25
C THR A 53 -1.67 -2.21 -12.20
N GLU A 54 -0.57 -2.96 -12.04
CA GLU A 54 -0.28 -4.19 -12.81
C GLU A 54 -1.37 -5.26 -12.61
N GLU A 55 -1.95 -5.31 -11.41
CA GLU A 55 -3.06 -6.22 -11.08
C GLU A 55 -4.44 -5.72 -11.55
N GLY A 56 -4.50 -4.57 -12.23
CA GLY A 56 -5.71 -4.03 -12.86
C GLY A 56 -6.52 -3.05 -12.01
N PHE A 57 -6.04 -2.65 -10.83
CA PHE A 57 -6.71 -1.62 -10.02
C PHE A 57 -6.42 -0.22 -10.55
N LYS A 58 -7.43 0.67 -10.51
CA LYS A 58 -7.26 2.09 -10.81
C LYS A 58 -6.69 2.82 -9.61
N VAL A 59 -5.41 3.13 -9.64
CA VAL A 59 -4.76 3.85 -8.54
C VAL A 59 -4.78 5.36 -8.82
N GLY A 60 -5.42 6.12 -7.94
CA GLY A 60 -5.48 7.58 -8.04
C GLY A 60 -4.11 8.23 -7.88
N ASN A 61 -3.79 9.17 -8.78
CA ASN A 61 -2.70 10.12 -8.57
C ASN A 61 -3.26 11.35 -7.85
N ASN A 62 -2.57 11.75 -6.79
CA ASN A 62 -2.83 12.96 -6.03
C ASN A 62 -1.98 14.08 -6.62
#